data_AF-A0A7W1G9T9-F1
#
_entry.id   AF-A0A7W1G9T9-F1
#
_cell.length_a   1.000
_cell.length_b   1.000
_cell.length_c   1.000
_cell.angle_alpha   90.00
_cell.angle_beta   90.00
_cell.angle_gamma   90.00
#
_symmetry.space_group_name_H-M   'P 1'
#
loop_
_entity.id
_entity.type
_entity.pdbx_description
1 polymer ?
#
loop_
_entity_poly.entity_id
_entity_poly.type
_entity_poly.pdbx_seq_one_letter_code
_entity_poly.pdbx_strand_id
1 'polypeptide(L)' 'MAKALADPQSTNSKLKLLWIACGKDDFLLKNNEQLTALLKTKGIWHDFRLTQGHHSWHAWQRYLAEFAPLLFTQK' A
#
# COMPACT_ATOMS: atom_id res chain seq x y z
N MET A 1 0.72 10.63 -11.29
CA MET A 1 1.02 9.21 -10.94
C MET A 1 2.04 8.53 -11.87
N ALA A 2 2.21 8.94 -13.14
CA ALA A 2 3.11 8.24 -14.08
C ALA A 2 4.61 8.25 -13.73
N LYS A 3 5.12 9.27 -13.04
CA LYS A 3 6.56 9.43 -12.79
C LYS A 3 7.14 8.39 -11.83
N ALA A 4 6.37 7.93 -10.85
CA ALA A 4 6.80 6.89 -9.91
C ALA A 4 6.94 5.52 -10.59
N LEU A 5 6.11 5.24 -11.60
CA LEU A 5 6.18 3.99 -12.37
C LEU A 5 7.26 4.02 -13.47
N ALA A 6 7.70 5.20 -13.87
CA ALA A 6 8.70 5.38 -14.93
C ALA A 6 10.13 5.09 -14.45
N ASP A 7 10.41 5.27 -13.16
CA ASP A 7 11.72 5.03 -12.56
C ASP A 7 11.57 4.30 -11.21
N PRO A 8 11.46 2.96 -11.24
CA PRO A 8 11.32 2.14 -10.03
C PRO A 8 12.49 2.26 -9.06
N GLN A 9 13.71 2.44 -9.57
CA GLN A 9 14.92 2.47 -8.74
C GLN A 9 15.02 3.77 -7.94
N SER A 10 14.73 4.91 -8.58
CA SER A 10 14.58 6.21 -7.90
C SER A 10 13.40 6.19 -6.91
N THR A 11 12.31 5.50 -7.26
CA THR A 11 11.15 5.36 -6.36
C THR A 11 11.53 4.57 -5.11
N ASN A 12 12.12 3.39 -5.24
CA ASN A 12 12.52 2.55 -4.11
C ASN A 12 13.60 3.19 -3.22
N SER A 13 14.48 4.03 -3.79
CA SER A 13 15.51 4.72 -2.99
C SER A 13 14.93 5.86 -2.13
N LYS A 14 13.92 6.57 -2.64
CA LYS A 14 13.30 7.75 -1.99
C LYS A 14 12.13 7.40 -1.08
N LEU A 15 11.29 6.45 -1.51
CA LEU A 15 10.10 6.07 -0.77
C LEU A 15 10.44 4.93 0.20
N LYS A 16 10.60 5.28 1.48
CA LYS A 16 10.98 4.32 2.53
C LYS A 16 9.86 3.37 2.93
N LEU A 17 8.61 3.75 2.68
CA LEU A 17 7.43 2.95 2.97
C LEU A 17 6.35 3.24 1.94
N LEU A 18 5.89 2.19 1.27
CA LEU A 18 4.65 2.18 0.50
C LEU A 18 3.78 1.06 1.07
N TRP A 19 2.70 1.43 1.74
CA TRP A 19 1.84 0.49 2.44
C TRP A 19 0.40 0.65 1.94
N ILE A 20 -0.19 -0.45 1.48
CA ILE A 20 -1.51 -0.50 0.87
C ILE A 20 -2.34 -1.50 1.67
N ALA A 21 -3.51 -1.09 2.15
CA ALA A 21 -4.45 -2.00 2.81
C ALA A 21 -5.84 -1.90 2.22
N CYS A 22 -6.51 -3.05 2.12
CA CYS A 22 -7.87 -3.14 1.61
C CYS A 22 -8.64 -4.24 2.34
N GLY A 23 -9.94 -4.01 2.52
CA GLY A 23 -10.84 -5.02 3.06
C GLY A 23 -11.19 -6.07 2.00
N LYS A 24 -11.33 -7.34 2.39
CA LYS A 24 -11.71 -8.44 1.49
C LYS A 24 -13.06 -8.24 0.82
N ASP A 25 -13.96 -7.54 1.51
CA ASP A 25 -15.31 -7.29 1.04
C ASP A 25 -15.50 -5.82 0.59
N ASP A 26 -14.38 -5.09 0.41
CA ASP A 26 -14.38 -3.73 -0.12
C ASP A 26 -14.56 -3.74 -1.65
N PHE A 27 -15.42 -2.86 -2.16
CA PHE A 27 -15.69 -2.73 -3.60
C PHE A 27 -14.46 -2.27 -4.40
N LEU A 28 -13.41 -1.77 -3.73
CA LEU A 28 -12.14 -1.36 -4.33
C LEU A 28 -11.06 -2.45 -4.33
N LEU A 29 -11.35 -3.67 -3.81
CA LEU A 29 -10.34 -4.73 -3.70
C LEU A 29 -9.66 -5.03 -5.04
N LYS A 30 -10.45 -5.24 -6.10
CA LYS A 30 -9.93 -5.55 -7.44
C LYS A 30 -8.96 -4.47 -7.95
N ASN A 31 -9.25 -3.20 -7.70
CA ASN A 31 -8.40 -2.09 -8.13
C ASN A 31 -7.07 -2.07 -7.33
N ASN A 32 -7.13 -2.36 -6.02
CA ASN A 32 -5.94 -2.45 -5.18
C ASN A 32 -5.05 -3.64 -5.57
N GLU A 33 -5.63 -4.79 -5.92
CA GLU A 33 -4.90 -5.95 -6.41
C GLU A 33 -4.22 -5.66 -7.76
N GLN A 34 -4.92 -4.99 -8.68
CA GLN A 34 -4.33 -4.56 -9.96
C GLN A 34 -3.16 -3.59 -9.76
N LEU A 35 -3.29 -2.63 -8.85
CA LEU A 35 -2.21 -1.70 -8.52
C LEU A 35 -1.01 -2.45 -7.91
N THR A 36 -1.24 -3.32 -6.94
CA THR A 36 -0.21 -4.13 -6.28
C THR A 36 0.52 -5.03 -7.29
N ALA A 37 -0.22 -5.67 -8.20
CA ALA A 37 0.36 -6.45 -9.29
C ALA A 37 1.22 -5.58 -10.21
N LEU A 38 0.73 -4.39 -10.61
CA LEU A 38 1.49 -3.45 -11.43
C LEU A 38 2.80 -3.03 -10.74
N LEU A 39 2.74 -2.63 -9.47
CA LEU A 39 3.93 -2.26 -8.69
C LEU A 39 4.93 -3.41 -8.62
N LYS A 40 4.45 -4.64 -8.40
CA LYS A 40 5.29 -5.85 -8.41
C LYS A 40 5.95 -6.08 -9.76
N THR A 41 5.22 -5.97 -10.88
CA THR A 41 5.79 -6.12 -12.23
C THR A 41 6.84 -5.05 -12.57
N LYS A 42 6.72 -3.86 -11.96
CA LYS A 42 7.69 -2.77 -12.10
C LYS A 42 8.85 -2.87 -11.10
N GLY A 43 8.84 -3.83 -10.19
CA GLY A 43 9.87 -3.97 -9.17
C GLY A 43 9.84 -2.89 -8.08
N ILE A 44 8.69 -2.23 -7.88
CA ILE A 44 8.52 -1.22 -6.83
C ILE A 44 8.13 -1.92 -5.52
N TRP A 45 8.89 -1.66 -4.46
CA TRP A 45 8.65 -2.27 -3.15
C TRP A 45 7.42 -1.66 -2.50
N HIS A 46 6.54 -2.54 -2.01
CA HIS A 46 5.33 -2.16 -1.31
C HIS A 46 4.83 -3.31 -0.44
N ASP A 47 4.18 -2.95 0.65
CA ASP A 47 3.42 -3.87 1.49
C ASP A 47 1.95 -3.84 1.08
N PHE A 48 1.34 -5.01 0.94
CA PHE A 48 -0.10 -5.15 0.73
C PHE A 48 -0.74 -5.92 1.88
N ARG A 49 -1.74 -5.33 2.54
CA ARG A 49 -2.48 -5.90 3.67
C ARG A 49 -3.93 -6.11 3.29
N LEU A 50 -4.30 -7.38 3.11
CA LEU A 50 -5.67 -7.79 2.91
C LEU A 50 -6.31 -8.12 4.26
N THR A 51 -7.31 -7.34 4.69
CA THR A 51 -7.96 -7.52 6.00
C THR A 51 -9.44 -7.88 5.87
N GLN A 52 -10.07 -8.35 6.94
CA GLN A 52 -11.51 -8.59 6.94
C GLN A 52 -12.29 -7.27 7.02
N GLY A 53 -13.41 -7.19 6.28
CA GLY A 53 -14.34 -6.05 6.30
C GLY A 53 -14.46 -5.32 4.97
N HIS A 54 -15.27 -4.26 4.99
CA HIS A 54 -15.63 -3.43 3.85
C HIS A 54 -15.03 -2.02 3.94
N HIS A 55 -15.47 -1.14 3.04
CA HIS A 55 -15.16 0.28 3.03
C HIS A 55 -15.78 1.02 4.23
N SER A 56 -15.10 1.03 5.38
CA SER A 56 -15.67 1.52 6.64
C SER A 56 -14.64 2.20 7.56
N TRP A 57 -15.14 3.07 8.44
CA TRP A 57 -14.32 3.77 9.44
C TRP A 57 -13.53 2.82 10.34
N HIS A 58 -14.15 1.72 10.78
CA HIS A 58 -13.50 0.71 11.62
C HIS A 58 -12.27 0.08 10.96
N ALA A 59 -12.33 -0.13 9.63
CA ALA A 59 -11.18 -0.63 8.88
C ALA A 59 -10.04 0.40 8.91
N TRP A 60 -10.33 1.68 8.66
CA TRP A 60 -9.32 2.73 8.63
C TRP A 60 -8.70 3.03 10.00
N GLN A 61 -9.48 2.96 11.09
CA GLN A 61 -8.93 3.07 12.45
C GLN A 61 -7.89 1.98 12.72
N ARG A 62 -8.19 0.74 12.33
CA ARG A 62 -7.25 -0.37 12.43
C ARG A 62 -6.00 -0.13 11.58
N TYR A 63 -6.18 0.29 10.33
CA TYR A 63 -5.06 0.57 9.43
C TYR A 63 -4.16 1.67 9.96
N LEU A 64 -4.71 2.73 10.55
CA LEU A 64 -3.92 3.79 11.17
C LEU A 64 -3.09 3.24 12.35
N ALA A 65 -3.70 2.41 13.19
CA ALA A 65 -3.00 1.78 14.32
C ALA A 65 -1.87 0.83 13.87
N GLU A 66 -2.06 0.12 12.76
CA GLU A 66 -1.01 -0.75 12.17
C GLU A 66 0.08 0.04 11.43
N PHE A 67 -0.30 1.12 10.74
CA PHE A 67 0.59 1.90 9.89
C PHE A 67 1.47 2.88 10.66
N ALA A 68 0.92 3.59 11.65
CA ALA A 68 1.63 4.65 12.36
C ALA A 68 2.96 4.19 13.01
N PRO A 69 3.05 3.01 13.64
CA PRO A 69 4.31 2.52 14.21
C PRO A 69 5.41 2.21 13.16
N LEU A 70 5.05 2.09 11.88
CA LEU A 70 6.02 1.83 10.80
C LEU A 70 6.75 3.11 10.36
N LEU A 71 6.19 4.28 10.67
CA LEU A 71 6.73 5.56 10.29
C LEU A 71 7.94 5.93 11.15
N PHE A 72 8.96 6.50 10.53
CA PHE A 72 10.14 7.08 11.21
C PHE A 72 10.89 6.11 12.13
N THR A 73 10.87 4.82 11.78
CA THR A 73 11.55 3.74 12.53
C THR A 73 13.07 3.68 12.29
N GLN A 74 13.56 4.38 11.27
CA GLN A 74 15.00 4.48 10.98
C GLN A 74 15.58 5.71 11.70
N LYS A 75 16.69 5.51 12.43
CA LYS A 75 17.46 6.59 13.06
C LYS A 75 18.27 7.38 12.03
#